data_AF-A0A959C506-F1
#
_entry.id   AF-A0A959C506-F1
#
_cell.length_a   1.000
_cell.length_b   1.000
_cell.length_c   1.000
_cell.angle_alpha   90.00
_cell.angle_beta   90.00
_cell.angle_gamma   90.00
#
_symmetry.space_group_name_H-M   'P 1'
#
loop_
_entity.id
_entity.type
_entity.pdbx_description
1 polymer ?
#
loop_
_entity_poly.entity_id
_entity_poly.type
_entity_poly.pdbx_seq_one_letter_code
_entity_poly.pdbx_strand_id
1 'polypeptide(L)'
;MQKLFIYFALLITAPAFSQSNATAPGQSDTESIDGIVTALYDVISGPALQPRDWDRFRSLFVPQARLNAVRIGQDGQASLVSMSVEDYIQRVDKQFYMNGFFERELFRQTDTYANITQLFSTYESRQEAEGPVIARGINSIQLAYYEGRYWVAGILWNGEAPDNPIPPQYLPRYNQQTVNHENEIIMVGKINRMGLEQQPYGEWFKDGYASYAVDEAALKGMDKKLGGIKILVFMGTWCSDSQREVPHLYKILDYLGYDMNSFSIVAVNDHPDFYKQSPQHEEQGWNIEYVPTIIFLKEGKELGRIVEAPVESLEKDMVDILR
;
A
#
# COMPACT_ATOMS: atom_id res chain seq x y z
N MET A 1 -62.72 28.20 -41.73
CA MET A 1 -62.89 28.01 -40.27
C MET A 1 -61.95 26.90 -39.84
N GLN A 2 -60.74 27.26 -39.40
CA GLN A 2 -59.71 26.29 -38.99
C GLN A 2 -59.44 26.54 -37.50
N LYS A 3 -59.85 25.58 -36.65
CA LYS A 3 -59.69 25.65 -35.20
C LYS A 3 -58.24 25.33 -34.84
N LEU A 4 -57.59 26.28 -34.20
CA LEU A 4 -56.25 26.17 -33.61
C LEU A 4 -56.36 25.34 -32.31
N PHE A 5 -55.77 24.16 -32.26
CA PHE A 5 -55.57 23.41 -31.01
C PHE A 5 -54.17 23.72 -30.48
N ILE A 6 -54.12 24.43 -29.36
CA ILE A 6 -52.89 24.66 -28.59
C ILE A 6 -52.74 23.47 -27.64
N TYR A 7 -51.74 22.62 -27.87
CA TYR A 7 -51.33 21.61 -26.91
C TYR A 7 -50.39 22.24 -25.89
N PHE A 8 -50.82 22.29 -24.63
CA PHE A 8 -49.96 22.60 -23.49
C PHE A 8 -49.10 21.36 -23.17
N ALA A 9 -47.81 21.41 -23.46
CA ALA A 9 -46.85 20.42 -22.98
C ALA A 9 -46.52 20.72 -21.52
N LEU A 10 -47.03 19.90 -20.61
CA LEU A 10 -46.67 19.94 -19.19
C LEU A 10 -45.29 19.27 -19.04
N LEU A 11 -44.23 20.06 -18.89
CA LEU A 11 -42.90 19.57 -18.55
C LEU A 11 -42.90 19.12 -17.09
N ILE A 12 -42.93 17.80 -16.86
CA ILE A 12 -42.63 17.21 -15.57
C ILE A 12 -41.11 17.12 -15.47
N THR A 13 -40.49 18.04 -14.74
CA THR A 13 -39.06 17.94 -14.40
C THR A 13 -38.89 16.86 -13.34
N ALA A 14 -38.48 15.66 -13.77
CA ALA A 14 -37.92 14.68 -12.84
C ALA A 14 -36.66 15.28 -12.19
N PRO A 15 -36.46 15.12 -10.87
CA PRO A 15 -35.22 15.54 -10.25
C PRO A 15 -34.07 14.77 -10.89
N ALA A 16 -33.12 15.52 -11.46
CA ALA A 16 -31.87 14.96 -11.94
C ALA A 16 -31.13 14.40 -10.71
N PHE A 17 -31.19 13.08 -10.52
CA PHE A 17 -30.18 12.40 -9.71
C PHE A 17 -28.85 12.67 -10.40
N SER A 18 -27.99 13.43 -9.73
CA SER A 18 -26.59 13.54 -10.13
C SER A 18 -26.02 12.13 -10.10
N GLN A 19 -25.85 11.53 -11.27
CA GLN A 19 -24.94 10.41 -11.42
C GLN A 19 -23.60 10.91 -10.90
N SER A 20 -23.04 10.24 -9.88
CA SER A 20 -21.65 10.45 -9.54
C SER A 20 -20.86 10.17 -10.80
N ASN A 21 -20.07 11.14 -11.26
CA ASN A 21 -19.13 10.92 -12.34
C ASN A 21 -18.24 9.75 -11.94
N ALA A 22 -18.47 8.58 -12.55
CA ALA A 22 -17.50 7.50 -12.56
C ALA A 22 -16.26 8.05 -13.26
N THR A 23 -15.22 8.31 -12.48
CA THR A 23 -13.92 8.69 -13.03
C THR A 23 -13.38 7.50 -13.80
N ALA A 24 -13.20 7.66 -15.10
CA ALA A 24 -12.33 6.78 -15.89
C ALA A 24 -10.99 6.59 -15.15
N PRO A 25 -10.29 5.45 -15.32
CA PRO A 25 -9.00 5.24 -14.67
C PRO A 25 -8.12 6.49 -14.86
N GLY A 26 -7.57 6.99 -13.77
CA GLY A 26 -6.55 8.02 -13.88
C GLY A 26 -5.43 7.46 -14.75
N GLN A 27 -4.90 8.24 -15.69
CA GLN A 27 -3.82 7.82 -16.59
C GLN A 27 -2.67 7.10 -15.82
N SER A 28 -2.41 7.57 -14.60
CA SER A 28 -1.47 7.02 -13.63
C SER A 28 -1.66 5.53 -13.28
N ASP A 29 -2.90 5.02 -13.28
CA ASP A 29 -3.18 3.63 -12.88
C ASP A 29 -2.54 2.62 -13.83
N THR A 30 -2.31 2.98 -15.10
CA THR A 30 -1.91 1.99 -16.12
C THR A 30 -0.60 2.31 -16.83
N GLU A 31 0.08 3.38 -16.42
CA GLU A 31 1.39 3.79 -16.93
C GLU A 31 2.53 2.92 -16.39
N SER A 32 2.34 2.26 -15.24
CA SER A 32 3.37 1.44 -14.59
C SER A 32 2.79 0.15 -14.01
N ILE A 33 3.66 -0.84 -13.78
CA ILE A 33 3.31 -2.09 -13.07
C ILE A 33 2.78 -1.75 -11.67
N ASP A 34 3.39 -0.78 -10.99
CA ASP A 34 3.02 -0.36 -9.63
C ASP A 34 1.65 0.29 -9.60
N GLY A 35 1.37 1.17 -10.57
CA GLY A 35 0.06 1.79 -10.74
C GLY A 35 -1.04 0.76 -10.87
N ILE A 36 -0.86 -0.23 -11.77
CA ILE A 36 -1.96 -1.16 -12.09
C ILE A 36 -2.19 -2.18 -10.99
N VAL A 37 -1.12 -2.64 -10.34
CA VAL A 37 -1.23 -3.53 -9.17
C VAL A 37 -1.85 -2.79 -7.99
N THR A 38 -1.46 -1.54 -7.73
CA THR A 38 -2.07 -0.71 -6.69
C THR A 38 -3.56 -0.51 -6.96
N ALA A 39 -3.93 -0.16 -8.20
CA ALA A 39 -5.33 0.03 -8.60
C ALA A 39 -6.17 -1.26 -8.43
N LEU A 40 -5.60 -2.43 -8.71
CA LEU A 40 -6.27 -3.72 -8.49
C LEU A 40 -6.68 -3.92 -7.03
N TYR A 41 -5.75 -3.68 -6.09
CA TYR A 41 -6.01 -3.82 -4.65
C TYR A 41 -6.91 -2.70 -4.12
N ASP A 42 -6.70 -1.47 -4.55
CA ASP A 42 -7.47 -0.30 -4.11
C ASP A 42 -8.95 -0.42 -4.48
N VAL A 43 -9.27 -0.85 -5.70
CA VAL A 43 -10.66 -0.89 -6.18
C VAL A 43 -11.52 -1.93 -5.47
N ILE A 44 -10.94 -3.06 -5.05
CA ILE A 44 -11.67 -4.07 -4.28
C ILE A 44 -11.74 -3.71 -2.79
N SER A 45 -10.86 -2.80 -2.33
CA SER A 45 -10.74 -2.39 -0.94
C SER A 45 -11.64 -1.19 -0.60
N GLY A 46 -12.29 -1.23 0.56
CA GLY A 46 -13.13 -0.15 1.04
C GLY A 46 -14.01 -0.54 2.23
N PRO A 47 -14.51 0.45 2.99
CA PRO A 47 -15.36 0.19 4.13
C PRO A 47 -16.72 -0.36 3.70
N ALA A 48 -17.48 -0.84 4.68
CA ALA A 48 -18.86 -1.23 4.51
C ALA A 48 -19.73 -0.05 4.07
N LEU A 49 -20.83 -0.36 3.40
CA LEU A 49 -21.85 0.54 2.87
C LEU A 49 -21.32 1.57 1.88
N GLN A 50 -20.13 1.36 1.32
CA GLN A 50 -19.56 2.15 0.23
C GLN A 50 -19.43 1.32 -1.03
N PRO A 51 -20.03 1.75 -2.16
CA PRO A 51 -19.92 1.02 -3.42
C PRO A 51 -18.47 1.03 -3.92
N ARG A 52 -18.07 -0.03 -4.61
CA ARG A 52 -16.78 -0.07 -5.30
C ARG A 52 -16.89 0.60 -6.66
N ASP A 53 -15.78 1.15 -7.12
CA ASP A 53 -15.66 1.67 -8.48
C ASP A 53 -15.41 0.51 -9.46
N TRP A 54 -16.48 -0.21 -9.79
CA TRP A 54 -16.40 -1.34 -10.71
C TRP A 54 -16.08 -0.93 -12.15
N ASP A 55 -16.29 0.34 -12.52
CA ASP A 55 -15.89 0.84 -13.83
C ASP A 55 -14.37 1.04 -13.89
N ARG A 56 -13.77 1.57 -12.82
CA ARG A 56 -12.30 1.54 -12.65
C ARG A 56 -11.80 0.10 -12.68
N PHE A 57 -12.42 -0.85 -11.95
CA PHE A 57 -12.02 -2.27 -11.99
C PHE A 57 -11.98 -2.82 -13.41
N ARG A 58 -13.10 -2.73 -14.14
CA ARG A 58 -13.24 -3.22 -15.53
C ARG A 58 -12.18 -2.64 -16.44
N SER A 59 -11.88 -1.35 -16.28
CA SER A 59 -10.93 -0.64 -17.12
C SER A 59 -9.48 -1.15 -17.01
N LEU A 60 -9.14 -1.92 -15.97
CA LEU A 60 -7.81 -2.50 -15.78
C LEU A 60 -7.58 -3.76 -16.64
N PHE A 61 -8.64 -4.44 -17.06
CA PHE A 61 -8.56 -5.77 -17.68
C PHE A 61 -8.69 -5.73 -19.20
N VAL A 62 -8.05 -6.70 -19.87
CA VAL A 62 -8.42 -7.03 -21.25
C VAL A 62 -9.81 -7.67 -21.28
N PRO A 63 -10.61 -7.50 -22.36
CA PRO A 63 -11.99 -8.00 -22.40
C PRO A 63 -12.17 -9.50 -22.14
N GLN A 64 -11.14 -10.31 -22.42
CA GLN A 64 -11.17 -11.77 -22.26
C GLN A 64 -10.50 -12.25 -20.96
N ALA A 65 -10.10 -11.34 -20.07
CA ALA A 65 -9.39 -11.70 -18.85
C ALA A 65 -10.20 -12.67 -17.98
N ARG A 66 -9.49 -13.57 -17.30
CA ARG A 66 -10.06 -14.52 -16.36
C ARG A 66 -9.50 -14.33 -14.96
N LEU A 67 -10.39 -14.43 -13.99
CA LEU A 67 -10.08 -14.49 -12.57
C LEU A 67 -10.31 -15.93 -12.10
N ASN A 68 -9.26 -16.59 -11.64
CA ASN A 68 -9.26 -18.02 -11.35
C ASN A 68 -8.92 -18.27 -9.88
N ALA A 69 -9.86 -18.86 -9.14
CA ALA A 69 -9.62 -19.28 -7.76
C ALA A 69 -9.27 -20.76 -7.72
N VAL A 70 -8.10 -21.10 -7.18
CA VAL A 70 -7.82 -22.47 -6.73
C VAL A 70 -8.49 -22.67 -5.37
N ARG A 71 -9.28 -23.74 -5.25
CA ARG A 71 -9.93 -24.13 -4.01
C ARG A 71 -9.61 -25.57 -3.66
N ILE A 72 -9.27 -25.80 -2.40
CA ILE A 72 -9.14 -27.14 -1.86
C ILE A 72 -10.50 -27.56 -1.30
N GLY A 73 -11.05 -28.66 -1.83
CA GLY A 73 -12.28 -29.27 -1.33
C GLY A 73 -12.07 -29.96 0.02
N GLN A 74 -13.17 -30.38 0.66
CA GLN A 74 -13.09 -31.15 1.91
C GLN A 74 -12.37 -32.50 1.76
N ASP A 75 -12.29 -33.00 0.52
CA ASP A 75 -11.56 -34.20 0.12
C ASP A 75 -10.06 -33.96 -0.11
N GLY A 76 -9.59 -32.72 0.09
CA GLY A 76 -8.21 -32.31 -0.15
C GLY A 76 -7.86 -32.13 -1.63
N GLN A 77 -8.83 -32.26 -2.55
CA GLN A 77 -8.57 -32.08 -3.98
C GLN A 77 -8.66 -30.62 -4.39
N ALA A 78 -7.71 -30.20 -5.22
CA ALA A 78 -7.73 -28.87 -5.82
C ALA A 78 -8.75 -28.81 -6.97
N SER A 79 -9.53 -27.74 -6.98
CA SER A 79 -10.47 -27.41 -8.05
C SER A 79 -10.22 -25.98 -8.52
N LEU A 80 -10.45 -25.73 -9.81
CA LEU A 80 -10.32 -24.41 -10.40
C LEU A 80 -11.71 -23.80 -10.62
N VAL A 81 -11.95 -22.64 -10.04
CA VAL A 81 -13.14 -21.83 -10.32
C VAL A 81 -12.73 -20.66 -11.18
N SER A 82 -13.03 -20.73 -12.47
CA SER A 82 -12.74 -19.66 -13.45
C SER A 82 -13.94 -18.74 -13.61
N MET A 83 -13.69 -17.43 -13.58
CA MET A 83 -14.70 -16.37 -13.65
C MET A 83 -14.28 -15.34 -14.71
N SER A 84 -15.25 -14.76 -15.41
CA SER A 84 -15.03 -13.48 -16.10
C SER A 84 -14.93 -12.34 -15.09
N VAL A 85 -14.55 -11.14 -15.56
CA VAL A 85 -14.58 -9.92 -14.74
C VAL A 85 -15.97 -9.66 -14.18
N GLU A 86 -17.03 -9.82 -14.98
CA GLU A 86 -18.40 -9.61 -14.51
C GLU A 86 -18.86 -10.68 -13.51
N ASP A 87 -18.50 -11.95 -13.73
CA ASP A 87 -18.83 -13.03 -12.78
C ASP A 87 -18.18 -12.77 -11.41
N TYR A 88 -16.94 -12.26 -11.41
CA TYR A 88 -16.25 -11.87 -10.18
C TYR A 88 -16.98 -10.72 -9.47
N ILE A 89 -17.30 -9.64 -10.20
CA ILE A 89 -18.03 -8.48 -9.66
C ILE A 89 -19.37 -8.93 -9.03
N GLN A 90 -20.19 -9.67 -9.78
CA GLN A 90 -21.49 -10.15 -9.29
C GLN A 90 -21.37 -11.01 -8.03
N ARG A 91 -20.29 -11.79 -7.94
CA ARG A 91 -20.02 -12.66 -6.80
C ARG A 91 -19.68 -11.88 -5.54
N VAL A 92 -18.86 -10.82 -5.65
CA VAL A 92 -18.27 -10.15 -4.48
C VAL A 92 -18.96 -8.84 -4.09
N ASP A 93 -19.60 -8.15 -5.03
CA ASP A 93 -20.11 -6.79 -4.86
C ASP A 93 -20.99 -6.63 -3.60
N LYS A 94 -22.03 -7.46 -3.48
CA LYS A 94 -22.93 -7.41 -2.32
C LYS A 94 -22.18 -7.67 -1.01
N GLN A 95 -21.23 -8.61 -1.00
CA GLN A 95 -20.50 -8.96 0.21
C GLN A 95 -19.56 -7.82 0.63
N PHE A 96 -18.81 -7.27 -0.33
CA PHE A 96 -17.89 -6.16 -0.10
C PHE A 96 -18.64 -4.90 0.33
N TYR A 97 -19.80 -4.62 -0.28
CA TYR A 97 -20.67 -3.52 0.14
C TYR A 97 -21.19 -3.73 1.56
N MET A 98 -21.75 -4.89 1.89
CA MET A 98 -22.40 -5.08 3.19
C MET A 98 -21.41 -5.13 4.36
N ASN A 99 -20.25 -5.74 4.16
CA ASN A 99 -19.34 -6.04 5.27
C ASN A 99 -18.10 -5.13 5.28
N GLY A 100 -17.80 -4.46 4.18
CA GLY A 100 -16.46 -3.96 3.92
C GLY A 100 -15.55 -5.07 3.42
N PHE A 101 -14.39 -4.70 2.91
CA PHE A 101 -13.34 -5.64 2.53
C PHE A 101 -12.11 -4.80 2.22
N PHE A 102 -10.96 -5.21 2.73
CA PHE A 102 -9.69 -4.59 2.43
C PHE A 102 -8.72 -5.71 2.07
N GLU A 103 -8.01 -5.56 0.97
CA GLU A 103 -6.92 -6.45 0.59
C GLU A 103 -5.75 -5.62 0.13
N ARG A 104 -4.55 -6.01 0.54
CA ARG A 104 -3.32 -5.30 0.21
C ARG A 104 -2.21 -6.25 -0.16
N GLU A 105 -1.32 -5.78 -1.02
CA GLU A 105 -0.06 -6.45 -1.30
C GLU A 105 0.90 -6.32 -0.11
N LEU A 106 1.49 -7.44 0.27
CA LEU A 106 2.58 -7.52 1.25
C LEU A 106 3.93 -7.59 0.54
N PHE A 107 4.02 -8.43 -0.49
CA PHE A 107 5.25 -8.75 -1.18
C PHE A 107 4.98 -9.16 -2.60
N ARG A 108 5.95 -8.96 -3.50
CA ARG A 108 5.86 -9.46 -4.86
C ARG A 108 7.19 -9.92 -5.43
N GLN A 109 7.12 -10.87 -6.34
CA GLN A 109 8.18 -11.18 -7.31
C GLN A 109 7.64 -10.89 -8.70
N THR A 110 8.45 -10.21 -9.51
CA THR A 110 8.06 -9.72 -10.83
C THR A 110 9.10 -10.15 -11.86
N ASP A 111 8.64 -10.80 -12.93
CA ASP A 111 9.44 -11.12 -14.11
C ASP A 111 8.83 -10.46 -15.34
N THR A 112 9.67 -9.80 -16.15
CA THR A 112 9.25 -9.12 -17.38
C THR A 112 10.10 -9.61 -18.56
N TYR A 113 9.45 -9.92 -19.66
CA TYR A 113 10.10 -10.18 -20.95
C TYR A 113 9.36 -9.43 -22.06
N ALA A 114 10.02 -8.46 -22.68
CA ALA A 114 9.40 -7.57 -23.66
C ALA A 114 8.08 -6.98 -23.13
N ASN A 115 6.96 -7.23 -23.80
CA ASN A 115 5.65 -6.64 -23.47
C ASN A 115 4.81 -7.52 -22.52
N ILE A 116 5.36 -8.59 -21.95
CA ILE A 116 4.66 -9.42 -20.96
C ILE A 116 5.32 -9.28 -19.60
N THR A 117 4.50 -9.27 -18.55
CA THR A 117 4.95 -9.28 -17.16
C THR A 117 4.11 -10.27 -16.38
N GLN A 118 4.76 -11.07 -15.54
CA GLN A 118 4.10 -11.94 -14.58
C GLN A 118 4.56 -11.58 -13.17
N LEU A 119 3.64 -11.63 -12.22
CA LEU A 119 3.95 -11.35 -10.83
C LEU A 119 3.21 -12.27 -9.88
N PHE A 120 3.96 -12.80 -8.91
CA PHE A 120 3.40 -13.39 -7.71
C PHE A 120 3.31 -12.30 -6.66
N SER A 121 2.08 -11.94 -6.29
CA SER A 121 1.74 -10.89 -5.35
C SER A 121 1.10 -11.53 -4.13
N THR A 122 1.83 -11.56 -3.02
CA THR A 122 1.34 -12.04 -1.74
C THR A 122 0.47 -11.00 -1.10
N TYR A 123 -0.74 -11.37 -0.69
CA TYR A 123 -1.70 -10.47 -0.09
C TYR A 123 -2.08 -10.87 1.32
N GLU A 124 -2.64 -9.91 2.04
CA GLU A 124 -3.52 -10.16 3.16
C GLU A 124 -4.85 -9.44 2.98
N SER A 125 -5.92 -10.02 3.51
CA SER A 125 -7.26 -9.43 3.51
C SER A 125 -7.74 -9.19 4.94
N ARG A 126 -8.56 -8.15 5.12
CA ARG A 126 -9.17 -7.69 6.38
C ARG A 126 -10.63 -7.27 6.13
N GLN A 127 -11.42 -7.25 7.19
CA GLN A 127 -12.81 -6.78 7.14
C GLN A 127 -12.91 -5.24 7.20
N GLU A 128 -12.03 -4.64 8.01
CA GLU A 128 -11.84 -3.20 8.21
C GLU A 128 -10.38 -2.87 7.94
N ALA A 129 -10.05 -1.62 7.54
CA ALA A 129 -8.68 -1.22 7.20
C ALA A 129 -7.66 -1.63 8.29
N GLU A 130 -8.00 -1.33 9.55
CA GLU A 130 -7.18 -1.64 10.72
C GLU A 130 -7.66 -2.87 11.51
N GLY A 131 -8.53 -3.67 10.91
CA GLY A 131 -9.06 -4.89 11.51
C GLY A 131 -8.02 -6.03 11.54
N PRO A 132 -8.33 -7.15 12.22
CA PRO A 132 -7.47 -8.32 12.18
C PRO A 132 -7.37 -8.89 10.75
N VAL A 133 -6.22 -9.48 10.43
CA VAL A 133 -6.03 -10.26 9.20
C VAL A 133 -6.99 -11.46 9.21
N ILE A 134 -7.82 -11.57 8.18
CA ILE A 134 -8.80 -12.66 8.03
C ILE A 134 -8.37 -13.71 7.00
N ALA A 135 -7.49 -13.34 6.07
CA ALA A 135 -6.96 -14.24 5.05
C ALA A 135 -5.61 -13.74 4.54
N ARG A 136 -4.82 -14.66 4.00
CA ARG A 136 -3.65 -14.37 3.17
C ARG A 136 -3.65 -15.31 1.97
N GLY A 137 -2.86 -14.98 0.97
CA GLY A 137 -2.64 -15.86 -0.18
C GLY A 137 -1.67 -15.26 -1.17
N ILE A 138 -1.56 -15.89 -2.34
CA ILE A 138 -0.77 -15.38 -3.46
C ILE A 138 -1.66 -15.24 -4.69
N ASN A 139 -1.62 -14.06 -5.28
CA ASN A 139 -2.13 -13.77 -6.62
C ASN A 139 -1.00 -13.94 -7.64
N SER A 140 -1.17 -14.84 -8.61
CA SER A 140 -0.42 -14.89 -9.86
C SER A 140 -1.12 -13.99 -10.88
N ILE A 141 -0.57 -12.81 -11.12
CA ILE A 141 -1.13 -11.78 -12.01
C ILE A 141 -0.30 -11.73 -13.29
N GLN A 142 -0.98 -11.73 -14.43
CA GLN A 142 -0.38 -11.61 -15.76
C GLN A 142 -0.76 -10.26 -16.35
N LEU A 143 0.25 -9.48 -16.75
CA LEU A 143 0.10 -8.18 -17.36
C LEU A 143 0.63 -8.19 -18.80
N ALA A 144 0.00 -7.42 -19.67
CA ALA A 144 0.46 -7.15 -21.03
C ALA A 144 0.59 -5.63 -21.23
N TYR A 145 1.69 -5.18 -21.85
CA TYR A 145 1.90 -3.78 -22.22
C TYR A 145 1.64 -3.59 -23.72
N TYR A 146 0.58 -2.87 -24.05
CA TYR A 146 0.25 -2.50 -25.43
C TYR A 146 -0.62 -1.25 -25.46
N GLU A 147 -0.62 -0.53 -26.59
CA GLU A 147 -1.33 0.76 -26.73
C GLU A 147 -0.91 1.81 -25.68
N GLY A 148 0.35 1.75 -25.25
CA GLY A 148 0.94 2.73 -24.33
C GLY A 148 0.54 2.56 -22.86
N ARG A 149 -0.02 1.40 -22.47
CA ARG A 149 -0.41 1.11 -21.08
C ARG A 149 -0.33 -0.37 -20.74
N TYR A 150 -0.34 -0.67 -19.44
CA TYR A 150 -0.52 -2.01 -18.91
C TYR A 150 -1.99 -2.41 -18.88
N TRP A 151 -2.22 -3.70 -19.12
CA TRP A 151 -3.51 -4.38 -19.03
C TRP A 151 -3.37 -5.66 -18.22
N VAL A 152 -4.36 -5.97 -17.41
CA VAL A 152 -4.45 -7.27 -16.73
C VAL A 152 -5.01 -8.31 -17.71
N ALA A 153 -4.17 -9.28 -18.07
CA ALA A 153 -4.54 -10.39 -18.95
C ALA A 153 -5.23 -11.54 -18.19
N GLY A 154 -4.87 -11.73 -16.91
CA GLY A 154 -5.48 -12.75 -16.07
C GLY A 154 -4.93 -12.74 -14.65
N ILE A 155 -5.73 -13.28 -13.72
CA ILE A 155 -5.35 -13.46 -12.32
C ILE A 155 -5.70 -14.90 -11.93
N LEU A 156 -4.78 -15.57 -11.23
CA LEU A 156 -4.96 -16.88 -10.62
C LEU A 156 -4.54 -16.76 -9.16
N TRP A 157 -5.30 -17.29 -8.20
CA TRP A 157 -4.90 -17.21 -6.81
C TRP A 157 -5.16 -18.49 -6.04
N ASN A 158 -4.37 -18.65 -4.98
CA ASN A 158 -4.56 -19.67 -3.96
C ASN A 158 -4.46 -19.02 -2.58
N GLY A 159 -5.43 -19.28 -1.72
CA GLY A 159 -5.40 -18.84 -0.31
C GLY A 159 -4.40 -19.67 0.49
N GLU A 160 -3.80 -19.06 1.51
CA GLU A 160 -2.99 -19.77 2.49
C GLU A 160 -3.86 -20.71 3.34
N ALA A 161 -3.33 -21.88 3.68
CA ALA A 161 -3.96 -22.83 4.58
C ALA A 161 -2.95 -23.38 5.60
N PRO A 162 -3.37 -23.91 6.76
CA PRO A 162 -2.45 -24.45 7.77
C PRO A 162 -1.51 -25.57 7.25
N ASP A 163 -1.99 -26.37 6.30
CA ASP A 163 -1.25 -27.44 5.63
C ASP A 163 -0.49 -26.98 4.37
N ASN A 164 -0.74 -25.75 3.91
CA ASN A 164 -0.06 -25.12 2.78
C ASN A 164 0.23 -23.64 3.10
N PRO A 165 1.19 -23.37 4.03
CA PRO A 165 1.56 -22.01 4.40
C PRO A 165 2.26 -21.31 3.24
N ILE A 166 2.22 -19.97 3.20
CA ILE A 166 2.93 -19.19 2.20
C ILE A 166 4.44 -19.42 2.39
N PRO A 167 5.17 -19.89 1.35
CA PRO A 167 6.61 -20.09 1.47
C PRO A 167 7.37 -18.79 1.81
N PRO A 168 8.42 -18.84 2.65
CA PRO A 168 9.15 -17.64 3.09
C PRO A 168 9.70 -16.76 1.96
N GLN A 169 10.01 -17.32 0.79
CA GLN A 169 10.49 -16.55 -0.37
C GLN A 169 9.42 -15.65 -0.99
N TYR A 170 8.14 -15.87 -0.67
CA TYR A 170 7.01 -15.04 -1.09
C TYR A 170 6.49 -14.14 0.04
N LEU A 171 7.24 -13.99 1.13
CA LEU A 171 6.91 -13.07 2.21
C LEU A 171 7.91 -11.91 2.23
N PRO A 172 7.50 -10.74 2.76
CA PRO A 172 8.44 -9.66 3.02
C PRO A 172 9.56 -10.17 3.93
N ARG A 173 10.81 -9.92 3.54
CA ARG A 173 11.97 -10.20 4.37
C ARG A 173 12.30 -8.97 5.20
N TYR A 174 11.69 -8.90 6.39
CA TYR A 174 11.99 -7.85 7.35
C TYR A 174 13.24 -8.13 8.17
N ASN A 175 13.88 -7.06 8.63
CA ASN A 175 14.93 -7.09 9.66
C ASN A 175 16.13 -7.96 9.27
N GLN A 176 16.48 -7.98 7.98
CA GLN A 176 17.71 -8.61 7.53
C GLN A 176 18.89 -7.89 8.19
N GLN A 177 19.93 -8.65 8.51
CA GLN A 177 21.13 -8.12 9.15
C GLN A 177 22.35 -8.44 8.31
N THR A 178 23.33 -7.55 8.36
CA THR A 178 24.67 -7.74 7.81
C THR A 178 25.69 -7.17 8.79
N VAL A 179 26.96 -7.31 8.44
CA VAL A 179 28.07 -6.73 9.20
C VAL A 179 28.59 -5.51 8.44
N ASN A 180 28.76 -4.37 9.13
CA ASN A 180 29.33 -3.15 8.54
C ASN A 180 30.87 -3.23 8.48
N HIS A 181 31.51 -2.15 8.02
CA HIS A 181 32.96 -2.07 7.91
C HIS A 181 33.69 -2.03 9.27
N GLU A 182 32.96 -1.80 10.37
CA GLU A 182 33.45 -1.78 11.74
C GLU A 182 33.20 -3.11 12.49
N ASN A 183 32.75 -4.16 11.78
CA ASN A 183 32.35 -5.46 12.32
C ASN A 183 31.13 -5.44 13.26
N GLU A 184 30.28 -4.42 13.16
CA GLU A 184 29.03 -4.31 13.90
C GLU A 184 27.86 -4.91 13.13
N ILE A 185 26.91 -5.50 13.85
CA ILE A 185 25.69 -6.06 13.25
C ILE A 185 24.71 -4.91 12.99
N ILE A 186 24.43 -4.64 11.72
CA ILE A 186 23.50 -3.60 11.28
C ILE A 186 22.31 -4.21 10.54
N MET A 187 21.16 -3.53 10.56
CA MET A 187 20.02 -3.93 9.72
C MET A 187 20.16 -3.39 8.30
N VAL A 188 19.59 -4.10 7.33
CA VAL A 188 19.51 -3.70 5.91
C VAL A 188 18.17 -4.10 5.30
N GLY A 189 17.70 -3.34 4.31
CA GLY A 189 16.44 -3.57 3.60
C GLY A 189 15.23 -3.18 4.43
N LYS A 190 14.04 -3.64 4.06
CA LYS A 190 12.82 -3.40 4.87
C LYS A 190 12.99 -3.87 6.30
N ILE A 191 12.64 -3.01 7.26
CA ILE A 191 12.63 -3.34 8.69
C ILE A 191 11.27 -3.03 9.30
N ASN A 192 11.09 -3.37 10.58
CA ASN A 192 9.90 -3.03 11.33
C ASN A 192 10.22 -2.77 12.81
N ARG A 193 9.23 -2.23 13.52
CA ARG A 193 9.33 -1.94 14.96
C ARG A 193 9.80 -3.15 15.78
N MET A 194 9.25 -4.33 15.50
CA MET A 194 9.65 -5.55 16.21
C MET A 194 11.15 -5.81 16.07
N GLY A 195 11.74 -5.56 14.90
CA GLY A 195 13.19 -5.68 14.72
C GLY A 195 13.97 -4.66 15.55
N LEU A 196 13.55 -3.40 15.53
CA LEU A 196 14.19 -2.31 16.26
C LEU A 196 14.08 -2.45 17.79
N GLU A 197 13.06 -3.15 18.30
CA GLU A 197 12.89 -3.41 19.74
C GLU A 197 13.72 -4.58 20.27
N GLN A 198 14.40 -5.33 19.39
CA GLN A 198 15.29 -6.45 19.76
C GLN A 198 16.74 -6.02 19.81
N GLN A 199 17.55 -6.76 20.57
CA GLN A 199 19.00 -6.55 20.61
C GLN A 199 19.64 -6.80 19.22
N PRO A 200 20.70 -6.04 18.85
CA PRO A 200 21.39 -5.01 19.64
C PRO A 200 20.73 -3.60 19.62
N TYR A 201 19.60 -3.43 18.93
CA TYR A 201 19.01 -2.10 18.66
C TYR A 201 18.04 -1.61 19.75
N GLY A 202 17.48 -2.56 20.49
CA GLY A 202 16.37 -2.33 21.39
C GLY A 202 16.67 -1.37 22.55
N GLU A 203 17.92 -1.20 22.95
CA GLU A 203 18.29 -0.29 24.05
C GLU A 203 18.05 1.16 23.64
N TRP A 204 18.76 1.65 22.61
CA TRP A 204 18.58 3.03 22.13
C TRP A 204 17.16 3.27 21.60
N PHE A 205 16.51 2.27 21.00
CA PHE A 205 15.16 2.43 20.48
C PHE A 205 14.14 2.64 21.60
N LYS A 206 14.16 1.79 22.63
CA LYS A 206 13.21 1.87 23.74
C LYS A 206 13.45 3.13 24.58
N ASP A 207 14.70 3.50 24.81
CA ASP A 207 15.04 4.69 25.58
C ASP A 207 14.65 5.97 24.83
N GLY A 208 14.94 6.07 23.53
CA GLY A 208 14.49 7.20 22.71
C GLY A 208 12.97 7.32 22.67
N TYR A 209 12.26 6.21 22.48
CA TYR A 209 10.80 6.19 22.47
C TYR A 209 10.18 6.55 23.85
N ALA A 210 10.76 6.07 24.94
CA ALA A 210 10.22 6.27 26.29
C ALA A 210 10.51 7.68 26.82
N SER A 211 11.68 8.23 26.50
CA SER A 211 12.11 9.56 26.98
C SER A 211 11.51 10.72 26.19
N TYR A 212 11.05 10.49 24.95
CA TYR A 212 10.47 11.52 24.12
C TYR A 212 9.05 11.92 24.58
N ALA A 213 8.88 13.22 24.83
CA ALA A 213 7.60 13.84 25.14
C ALA A 213 7.06 14.54 23.89
N VAL A 214 5.92 14.07 23.39
CA VAL A 214 5.27 14.63 22.19
C VAL A 214 4.80 16.05 22.46
N ASP A 215 5.11 16.98 21.55
CA ASP A 215 4.57 18.35 21.59
C ASP A 215 3.12 18.37 21.10
N GLU A 216 2.20 18.06 22.02
CA GLU A 216 0.76 18.07 21.74
C GLU A 216 0.25 19.45 21.27
N ALA A 217 0.92 20.54 21.65
CA ALA A 217 0.54 21.88 21.24
C ALA A 217 0.90 22.15 19.78
N ALA A 218 2.05 21.66 19.32
CA ALA A 218 2.45 21.73 17.91
C ALA A 218 1.49 20.94 17.00
N LEU A 219 1.02 19.77 17.45
CA LEU A 219 0.10 18.92 16.69
C LEU A 219 -1.36 19.40 16.70
N LYS A 220 -1.65 20.55 17.33
CA LYS A 220 -3.02 21.05 17.45
C LYS A 220 -3.62 21.36 16.08
N GLY A 221 -4.72 20.68 15.76
CA GLY A 221 -5.44 20.87 14.49
C GLY A 221 -4.98 19.96 13.36
N MET A 222 -3.93 19.16 13.58
CA MET A 222 -3.59 18.06 12.69
C MET A 222 -4.63 16.94 12.82
N ASP A 223 -5.03 16.32 11.71
CA ASP A 223 -5.82 15.10 11.77
C ASP A 223 -5.01 14.02 12.48
N LYS A 224 -5.56 13.51 13.59
CA LYS A 224 -4.91 12.47 14.38
C LYS A 224 -4.52 11.27 13.52
N LYS A 225 -5.30 10.89 12.52
CA LYS A 225 -5.00 9.68 11.74
C LYS A 225 -4.10 9.89 10.53
N LEU A 226 -3.81 11.14 10.15
CA LEU A 226 -3.13 11.49 8.90
C LEU A 226 -3.71 10.74 7.68
N GLY A 227 -5.03 10.73 7.53
CA GLY A 227 -5.71 9.90 6.53
C GLY A 227 -5.16 10.10 5.10
N GLY A 228 -4.75 9.01 4.46
CA GLY A 228 -4.22 9.00 3.10
C GLY A 228 -2.76 9.44 2.95
N ILE A 229 -2.08 9.78 4.06
CA ILE A 229 -0.65 10.05 4.07
C ILE A 229 0.12 8.74 4.24
N LYS A 230 1.05 8.45 3.34
CA LYS A 230 2.05 7.38 3.49
C LYS A 230 3.36 7.99 3.98
N ILE A 231 4.04 7.30 4.89
CA ILE A 231 5.33 7.75 5.44
C ILE A 231 6.38 6.70 5.08
N LEU A 232 7.42 7.11 4.36
CA LEU A 232 8.56 6.28 3.97
C LEU A 232 9.82 6.80 4.67
N VAL A 233 10.50 5.94 5.40
CA VAL A 233 11.72 6.27 6.14
C VAL A 233 12.89 5.47 5.62
N PHE A 234 13.98 6.15 5.28
CA PHE A 234 15.30 5.52 5.11
C PHE A 234 16.15 5.84 6.32
N MET A 235 16.73 4.83 6.97
CA MET A 235 17.53 5.00 8.19
C MET A 235 18.77 4.12 8.18
N GLY A 236 19.77 4.46 8.98
CA GLY A 236 20.90 3.57 9.29
C GLY A 236 20.87 3.18 10.76
N THR A 237 20.86 1.89 11.11
CA THR A 237 20.93 1.48 12.53
C THR A 237 22.26 1.86 13.21
N TRP A 238 23.28 2.15 12.40
CA TRP A 238 24.61 2.63 12.77
C TRP A 238 24.69 4.17 12.92
N CYS A 239 23.68 4.90 12.45
CA CYS A 239 23.69 6.36 12.43
C CYS A 239 23.03 6.94 13.69
N SER A 240 23.71 7.84 14.39
CA SER A 240 23.23 8.47 15.63
C SER A 240 21.95 9.31 15.42
N ASP A 241 21.83 10.02 14.29
CA ASP A 241 20.62 10.76 13.96
C ASP A 241 19.44 9.82 13.74
N SER A 242 19.69 8.65 13.14
CA SER A 242 18.65 7.64 12.92
C SER A 242 18.20 7.04 14.24
N GLN A 243 19.16 6.74 15.13
CA GLN A 243 18.87 6.25 16.48
C GLN A 243 18.10 7.27 17.33
N ARG A 244 18.27 8.57 17.06
CA ARG A 244 17.55 9.65 17.75
C ARG A 244 16.15 9.87 17.20
N GLU A 245 16.01 10.14 15.89
CA GLU A 245 14.74 10.62 15.35
C GLU A 245 13.73 9.50 15.08
N VAL A 246 14.17 8.27 14.77
CA VAL A 246 13.24 7.18 14.44
C VAL A 246 12.36 6.79 15.63
N PRO A 247 12.89 6.56 16.86
CA PRO A 247 12.05 6.29 18.02
C PRO A 247 11.08 7.43 18.34
N HIS A 248 11.51 8.69 18.18
CA HIS A 248 10.67 9.87 18.37
C HIS A 248 9.52 9.91 17.36
N LEU A 249 9.81 9.62 16.08
CA LEU A 249 8.78 9.50 15.05
C LEU A 249 7.76 8.42 15.41
N TYR A 250 8.19 7.21 15.80
CA TYR A 250 7.25 6.17 16.26
C TYR A 250 6.37 6.65 17.41
N LYS A 251 6.93 7.42 18.36
CA LYS A 251 6.18 7.97 19.49
C LYS A 251 5.08 8.94 19.04
N ILE A 252 5.40 9.83 18.09
CA ILE A 252 4.44 10.77 17.51
C ILE A 252 3.35 10.03 16.73
N LEU A 253 3.73 9.06 15.89
CA LEU A 253 2.79 8.27 15.09
C LEU A 253 1.83 7.46 15.97
N ASP A 254 2.33 6.86 17.05
CA ASP A 254 1.49 6.17 18.05
C ASP A 254 0.52 7.14 18.75
N TYR A 255 0.99 8.34 19.14
CA TYR A 255 0.14 9.36 19.78
C TYR A 255 -0.98 9.84 18.86
N LEU A 256 -0.65 10.04 17.58
CA LEU A 256 -1.60 10.39 16.53
C LEU A 256 -2.59 9.23 16.28
N GLY A 257 -2.20 7.97 16.51
CA GLY A 257 -2.98 6.81 16.10
C GLY A 257 -2.91 6.63 14.59
N TYR A 258 -1.73 6.89 14.03
CA TYR A 258 -1.42 6.73 12.63
C TYR A 258 -1.58 5.26 12.22
N ASP A 259 -2.06 5.06 10.99
CA ASP A 259 -2.10 3.74 10.39
C ASP A 259 -0.69 3.27 10.02
N MET A 260 -0.13 2.39 10.85
CA MET A 260 1.20 1.79 10.62
C MET A 260 1.25 0.87 9.39
N ASN A 261 0.11 0.53 8.77
CA ASN A 261 0.08 -0.12 7.47
C ASN A 261 0.50 0.83 6.34
N SER A 262 0.36 2.13 6.54
CA SER A 262 0.81 3.20 5.65
C SER A 262 2.23 3.68 5.96
N PHE A 263 2.89 3.09 6.98
CA PHE A 263 4.28 3.32 7.34
C PHE A 263 5.22 2.31 6.66
N SER A 264 6.32 2.77 6.09
CA SER A 264 7.39 1.93 5.57
C SER A 264 8.74 2.44 6.04
N ILE A 265 9.62 1.52 6.46
CA ILE A 265 10.96 1.86 6.90
C ILE A 265 11.97 0.89 6.30
N VAL A 266 13.05 1.45 5.75
CA VAL A 266 14.12 0.75 5.06
C VAL A 266 15.44 1.11 5.74
N ALA A 267 16.17 0.09 6.18
CA ALA A 267 17.53 0.24 6.67
C ALA A 267 18.53 0.22 5.51
N VAL A 268 19.49 1.13 5.54
CA VAL A 268 20.57 1.20 4.54
C VAL A 268 21.92 0.80 5.13
N ASN A 269 22.79 0.30 4.26
CA ASN A 269 24.10 -0.22 4.63
C ASN A 269 25.12 0.92 4.87
N ASP A 270 26.15 0.64 5.66
CA ASP A 270 27.29 1.52 5.95
C ASP A 270 28.61 1.00 5.36
N HIS A 271 28.58 -0.17 4.72
CA HIS A 271 29.77 -0.71 4.07
C HIS A 271 30.17 0.19 2.89
N PRO A 272 31.46 0.56 2.69
CA PRO A 272 31.90 1.47 1.63
C PRO A 272 31.38 1.11 0.23
N ASP A 273 31.40 -0.18 -0.12
CA ASP A 273 30.92 -0.66 -1.43
C ASP A 273 29.40 -0.56 -1.62
N PHE A 274 28.64 -0.43 -0.53
CA PHE A 274 27.18 -0.44 -0.51
C PHE A 274 26.64 0.73 0.30
N TYR A 275 27.40 1.82 0.44
CA TYR A 275 27.09 2.90 1.37
C TYR A 275 25.75 3.53 1.03
N LYS A 276 24.86 3.58 2.03
CA LYS A 276 23.46 4.04 1.95
C LYS A 276 22.60 3.29 0.92
N GLN A 277 23.00 2.07 0.54
CA GLN A 277 22.20 1.19 -0.31
C GLN A 277 21.49 0.14 0.53
N SER A 278 20.29 -0.24 0.08
CA SER A 278 19.54 -1.37 0.60
C SER A 278 19.64 -2.58 -0.35
N PRO A 279 19.45 -3.82 0.13
CA PRO A 279 19.76 -5.02 -0.65
C PRO A 279 18.88 -5.21 -1.89
N GLN A 280 17.67 -4.62 -1.91
CA GLN A 280 16.78 -4.63 -3.06
C GLN A 280 16.72 -3.25 -3.74
N HIS A 281 17.64 -2.35 -3.41
CA HIS A 281 17.73 -1.00 -3.95
C HIS A 281 16.46 -0.16 -3.73
N GLU A 282 15.78 -0.36 -2.60
CA GLU A 282 14.60 0.41 -2.23
C GLU A 282 14.86 1.93 -2.17
N GLU A 283 16.12 2.36 -2.00
CA GLU A 283 16.54 3.78 -2.01
C GLU A 283 16.55 4.42 -3.39
N GLN A 284 16.57 3.63 -4.48
CA GLN A 284 16.70 4.17 -5.83
C GLN A 284 15.52 5.07 -6.19
N GLY A 285 15.82 6.22 -6.77
CA GLY A 285 14.83 7.23 -7.15
C GLY A 285 14.37 8.15 -6.00
N TRP A 286 14.77 7.89 -4.75
CA TRP A 286 14.38 8.70 -3.60
C TRP A 286 15.40 9.78 -3.19
N ASN A 287 16.59 9.79 -3.81
CA ASN A 287 17.70 10.72 -3.52
C ASN A 287 18.09 10.72 -2.03
N ILE A 288 18.47 9.54 -1.52
CA ILE A 288 18.84 9.35 -0.12
C ILE A 288 20.33 9.64 0.08
N GLU A 289 20.64 10.92 0.28
CA GLU A 289 22.01 11.38 0.57
C GLU A 289 22.37 11.27 2.04
N TYR A 290 21.38 11.42 2.94
CA TYR A 290 21.55 11.41 4.39
C TYR A 290 20.48 10.56 5.08
N VAL A 291 20.77 10.10 6.29
CA VAL A 291 19.86 9.28 7.09
C VAL A 291 19.75 9.81 8.53
N PRO A 292 18.56 9.79 9.14
CA PRO A 292 17.32 9.32 8.57
C PRO A 292 16.76 10.34 7.57
N THR A 293 16.12 9.85 6.51
CA THR A 293 15.28 10.68 5.64
C THR A 293 13.85 10.19 5.78
N ILE A 294 12.96 11.05 6.29
CA ILE A 294 11.54 10.78 6.52
C ILE A 294 10.75 11.50 5.43
N ILE A 295 10.05 10.75 4.57
CA ILE A 295 9.36 11.25 3.39
C ILE A 295 7.84 11.09 3.58
N PHE A 296 7.10 12.17 3.32
CA PHE A 296 5.64 12.21 3.42
C PHE A 296 5.03 12.19 2.02
N LEU A 297 4.12 11.26 1.78
CA LEU A 297 3.54 11.00 0.47
C LEU A 297 2.01 11.10 0.54
N LYS A 298 1.38 11.68 -0.48
CA LYS A 298 -0.07 11.62 -0.69
C LYS A 298 -0.35 11.32 -2.15
N GLU A 299 -1.17 10.29 -2.39
CA GLU A 299 -1.50 9.83 -3.76
C GLU A 299 -0.24 9.57 -4.61
N GLY A 300 0.80 9.03 -4.00
CA GLY A 300 2.08 8.71 -4.65
C GLY A 300 3.00 9.91 -4.91
N LYS A 301 2.58 11.14 -4.56
CA LYS A 301 3.41 12.35 -4.69
C LYS A 301 4.05 12.72 -3.36
N GLU A 302 5.32 13.09 -3.41
CA GLU A 302 6.04 13.62 -2.25
C GLU A 302 5.52 15.01 -1.90
N LEU A 303 5.06 15.17 -0.65
CA LEU A 303 4.66 16.45 -0.07
C LEU A 303 5.86 17.19 0.51
N GLY A 304 6.81 16.43 1.07
CA GLY A 304 8.04 16.94 1.67
C GLY A 304 8.77 15.86 2.44
N ARG A 305 9.94 16.22 2.98
CA ARG A 305 10.79 15.32 3.76
C ARG A 305 11.52 16.05 4.89
N ILE A 306 11.87 15.30 5.92
CA ILE A 306 12.79 15.70 6.99
C ILE A 306 14.08 14.90 6.81
N VAL A 307 15.24 15.56 6.83
CA VAL A 307 16.54 14.97 6.53
C VAL A 307 17.48 15.16 7.72
N GLU A 308 18.00 14.06 8.26
CA GLU A 308 18.83 13.94 9.47
C GLU A 308 18.13 14.36 10.77
N ALA A 309 17.71 15.62 10.85
CA ALA A 309 17.08 16.22 12.01
C ALA A 309 15.99 17.22 11.58
N PRO A 310 14.97 17.46 12.41
CA PRO A 310 13.98 18.50 12.13
C PRO A 310 14.61 19.91 12.21
N VAL A 311 14.04 20.85 11.48
CA VAL A 311 14.39 22.28 11.49
C VAL A 311 13.97 22.92 12.80
N GLU A 312 12.73 22.68 13.25
CA GLU A 312 12.26 23.14 14.56
C GLU A 312 12.02 21.98 15.53
N SER A 313 11.22 21.01 15.11
CA SER A 313 10.86 19.79 15.85
C SER A 313 10.13 18.86 14.90
N LEU A 314 10.14 17.55 15.15
CA LEU A 314 9.43 16.60 14.28
C LEU A 314 7.96 16.99 14.08
N GLU A 315 7.25 17.36 15.15
CA GLU A 315 5.84 17.73 15.09
C GLU A 315 5.58 18.98 14.24
N LYS A 316 6.36 20.05 14.45
CA LYS A 316 6.18 21.29 13.68
C LYS A 316 6.53 21.11 12.21
N ASP A 317 7.63 20.43 11.91
CA ASP A 317 8.04 20.15 10.54
C ASP A 317 7.01 19.25 9.85
N MET A 318 6.48 18.23 10.54
CA MET A 318 5.36 17.43 10.05
C MET A 318 4.13 18.28 9.74
N VAL A 319 3.76 19.20 10.65
CA VAL A 319 2.63 20.11 10.44
C VAL A 319 2.86 20.98 9.21
N ASP A 320 4.04 21.54 9.05
CA ASP A 320 4.35 22.42 7.92
C ASP A 320 4.35 21.68 6.58
N ILE A 321 4.80 20.42 6.55
CA ILE A 321 4.78 19.56 5.35
C ILE A 321 3.35 19.13 4.97
N LEU A 322 2.49 18.89 5.96
CA LEU A 322 1.18 18.26 5.75
C LEU A 322 0.00 19.25 5.67
N ARG A 323 0.29 20.56 5.68
CA ARG A 323 -0.70 21.65 5.69
C ARG A 323 -1.48 21.82 4.39
#